data_AF-A0A928T294-F1
#
_entry.id   AF-A0A928T294-F1
#
_cell.length_a   1.000
_cell.length_b   1.000
_cell.length_c   1.000
_cell.angle_alpha   90.00
_cell.angle_beta   90.00
_cell.angle_gamma   90.00
#
_symmetry.space_group_name_H-M   'P 1'
#
loop_
_entity.id
_entity.type
_entity.pdbx_description
1 polymer ?
#
loop_
_entity_poly.entity_id
_entity_poly.type
_entity_poly.pdbx_seq_one_letter_code
_entity_poly.pdbx_strand_id
1 'polypeptide(L)'
;MQETSPYLPFVRAWKDVPAFDSDEAEARFWQAHQLEPRLMQSSLHRSDVRESTTITLRFDPRMLSRIKRVARRRYLNYQSMMKQWLSERMEQEMKEG
;
A
#
# COMPACT_ATOMS: atom_id res chain seq x y z
N MET A 1 42.70 4.07 23.22
CA MET A 1 41.77 4.08 22.07
C MET A 1 41.13 2.69 21.97
N GLN A 2 39.84 2.60 22.30
CA GLN A 2 38.86 1.65 21.75
C GLN A 2 37.51 1.95 22.42
N GLU A 3 36.71 2.79 21.77
CA GLU A 3 35.28 2.94 22.04
C GLU A 3 34.58 1.65 21.58
N THR A 4 34.17 0.79 22.51
CA THR A 4 33.25 -0.29 22.19
C THR A 4 31.83 0.27 22.17
N SER A 5 31.40 0.71 20.99
CA SER A 5 30.04 1.18 20.71
C SER A 5 28.98 0.16 21.17
N PRO A 6 27.91 0.56 21.89
CA PRO A 6 26.87 -0.36 22.32
C PRO A 6 26.03 -0.78 21.12
N TYR A 7 26.30 -1.95 20.55
CA TYR A 7 25.46 -2.53 19.52
C TYR A 7 24.13 -2.96 20.15
N LEU A 8 23.08 -2.17 19.94
CA LEU A 8 21.72 -2.58 20.28
C LEU A 8 21.35 -3.82 19.43
N PRO A 9 20.76 -4.86 20.01
CA PRO A 9 20.28 -6.03 19.27
C PRO A 9 19.28 -5.61 18.18
N PHE A 10 19.48 -6.15 16.98
CA PHE A 10 18.58 -5.91 15.85
C PHE A 10 17.43 -6.91 15.85
N VAL A 11 16.20 -6.41 15.80
CA VAL A 11 15.01 -7.21 15.49
C VAL A 11 15.02 -7.51 13.99
N ARG A 12 15.15 -8.79 13.64
CA ARG A 12 15.26 -9.26 12.24
C ARG A 12 13.95 -9.79 11.69
N ALA A 13 13.04 -10.23 12.54
CA ALA A 13 11.70 -10.63 12.16
C ALA A 13 10.66 -10.19 13.20
N TRP A 14 9.43 -9.89 12.75
CA TRP A 14 8.32 -9.48 13.63
C TRP A 14 7.94 -10.55 14.67
N LYS A 15 8.26 -11.82 14.42
CA LYS A 15 8.11 -12.92 15.38
C LYS A 15 9.04 -12.82 16.60
N ASP A 16 10.10 -12.02 16.49
CA ASP A 16 11.07 -11.81 17.57
C ASP A 16 10.61 -10.72 18.54
N VAL A 17 9.52 -10.01 18.22
CA VAL A 17 8.88 -9.03 19.11
C VAL A 17 7.95 -9.79 20.06
N PRO A 18 8.19 -9.78 21.38
CA PRO A 18 7.31 -10.45 22.33
C PRO A 18 5.97 -9.72 22.46
N ALA A 19 4.94 -10.44 22.92
CA ALA A 19 3.70 -9.79 23.34
C ALA A 19 3.98 -9.00 24.63
N PHE A 20 3.68 -7.71 24.65
CA PHE A 20 3.88 -6.85 25.81
C PHE A 20 2.60 -6.78 26.64
N ASP A 21 2.75 -6.93 27.96
CA ASP A 21 1.64 -6.78 28.91
C ASP A 21 1.37 -5.32 29.30
N SER A 22 2.23 -4.39 28.89
CA SER A 22 2.09 -2.95 29.13
C SER A 22 2.91 -2.08 28.16
N ASP A 23 2.44 -0.87 27.90
CA ASP A 23 3.11 0.12 27.05
C ASP A 23 4.50 0.51 27.58
N GLU A 24 4.71 0.46 28.90
CA GLU A 24 6.02 0.75 29.51
C GLU A 24 7.06 -0.35 29.19
N ALA A 25 6.62 -1.62 29.15
CA ALA A 25 7.48 -2.73 28.75
C ALA A 25 7.84 -2.65 27.26
N GLU A 26 6.88 -2.26 26.42
CA GLU A 26 7.10 -2.01 25.00
C GLU A 26 8.11 -0.87 24.77
N ALA A 27 7.95 0.27 25.47
CA ALA A 27 8.87 1.40 25.34
C ALA A 27 10.31 1.04 25.72
N ARG A 28 10.51 0.27 26.80
CA ARG A 28 11.83 -0.21 27.21
C ARG A 28 12.44 -1.16 26.18
N PHE A 29 11.63 -2.02 25.56
CA PHE A 29 12.08 -2.91 24.50
C PHE A 29 12.57 -2.11 23.29
N TRP A 30 11.79 -1.13 22.79
CA TRP A 30 12.18 -0.32 21.63
C TRP A 30 13.35 0.64 21.90
N GLN A 31 13.56 1.06 23.15
CA GLN A 31 14.76 1.82 23.53
C GLN A 31 16.04 0.97 23.49
N ALA A 32 15.91 -0.34 23.74
CA ALA A 32 17.03 -1.28 23.78
C ALA A 32 17.22 -2.09 22.50
N HIS A 33 16.32 -2.00 21.52
CA HIS A 33 16.36 -2.81 20.29
C HIS A 33 16.18 -1.92 19.06
N GLN A 34 16.97 -2.18 18.02
CA GLN A 34 16.84 -1.49 16.72
C GLN A 34 16.17 -2.42 15.71
N LEU A 35 15.34 -1.91 14.80
CA LEU A 35 14.84 -2.72 13.69
C LEU A 35 15.95 -2.86 12.63
N GLU A 36 16.15 -4.07 12.09
CA GLU A 36 17.05 -4.24 10.95
C GLU A 36 16.53 -3.41 9.74
N PRO A 37 17.38 -2.69 8.99
CA PRO A 37 16.96 -1.93 7.82
C PRO A 37 16.17 -2.77 6.81
N ARG A 38 16.47 -4.07 6.69
CA ARG A 38 15.71 -5.01 5.84
C ARG A 38 14.29 -5.25 6.34
N LEU A 39 14.08 -5.34 7.65
CA LEU A 39 12.76 -5.50 8.27
C LEU A 39 11.95 -4.19 8.17
N MET A 40 12.59 -3.04 8.33
CA MET A 40 11.97 -1.75 8.04
C MET A 40 11.53 -1.69 6.56
N GLN A 41 12.40 -2.13 5.65
CA GLN A 41 12.15 -2.13 4.21
C GLN A 41 11.09 -3.14 3.75
N SER A 42 10.88 -4.24 4.48
CA SER A 42 9.76 -5.17 4.25
C SER A 42 8.44 -4.70 4.88
N SER A 43 8.52 -3.82 5.89
CA SER A 43 7.36 -3.22 6.56
C SER A 43 6.88 -1.94 5.88
N LEU A 44 7.71 -1.36 5.01
CA LEU A 44 7.24 -0.60 3.87
C LEU A 44 6.40 -1.57 3.04
N HIS A 45 5.10 -1.62 3.32
CA HIS A 45 4.14 -2.04 2.31
C HIS A 45 4.55 -1.30 1.05
N ARG A 46 5.14 -2.01 0.08
CA ARG A 46 5.15 -1.53 -1.28
C ARG A 46 3.67 -1.31 -1.53
N SER A 47 3.23 -0.05 -1.50
CA SER A 47 2.05 0.36 -2.23
C SER A 47 2.21 -0.37 -3.55
N ASP A 48 1.31 -1.30 -3.83
CA ASP A 48 1.26 -2.03 -5.08
C ASP A 48 1.16 -0.94 -6.15
N VAL A 49 2.31 -0.40 -6.58
CA VAL A 49 2.42 0.59 -7.64
C VAL A 49 2.22 -0.26 -8.86
N ARG A 50 0.95 -0.66 -9.06
CA ARG A 50 0.48 -1.47 -10.16
C ARG A 50 1.17 -0.94 -11.39
N GLU A 51 2.03 -1.75 -11.97
CA GLU A 51 2.66 -1.47 -13.25
C GLU A 51 1.55 -1.05 -14.21
N SER A 52 1.47 0.25 -14.46
CA SER A 52 0.35 0.83 -15.17
C SER A 52 0.74 0.91 -16.63
N THR A 53 0.23 -0.01 -17.44
CA THR A 53 0.43 0.06 -18.89
C THR A 53 -0.48 1.14 -19.47
N THR A 54 0.09 2.09 -20.19
CA THR A 54 -0.69 3.09 -20.93
C THR A 54 -1.27 2.46 -22.18
N ILE A 55 -2.60 2.58 -22.34
CA ILE A 55 -3.32 2.12 -23.52
C ILE A 55 -4.07 3.30 -24.16
N THR A 56 -4.28 3.22 -25.48
CA THR A 56 -5.09 4.19 -26.22
C THR A 56 -6.39 3.54 -26.64
N LEU A 57 -7.52 4.07 -26.16
CA LEU A 57 -8.87 3.61 -26.52
C LEU A 57 -9.62 4.69 -27.30
N ARG A 58 -10.37 4.29 -28.32
CA ARG A 58 -11.23 5.20 -29.09
C ARG A 58 -12.67 5.07 -28.60
N PHE A 59 -13.31 6.21 -28.34
CA PHE A 59 -14.69 6.28 -27.89
C PHE A 59 -15.48 7.26 -28.76
N ASP A 60 -16.77 6.97 -28.95
CA ASP A 60 -17.68 7.95 -29.53
C ASP A 60 -17.75 9.23 -28.65
N PRO A 61 -17.73 10.45 -29.24
CA PRO A 61 -17.74 11.70 -28.47
C PRO A 61 -18.94 11.85 -27.52
N ARG A 62 -20.11 11.32 -27.88
CA ARG A 62 -21.32 11.37 -27.03
C ARG A 62 -21.16 10.46 -25.83
N MET A 63 -20.55 9.29 -26.03
CA MET A 63 -20.28 8.36 -24.93
C MET A 63 -19.27 8.95 -23.95
N LEU A 64 -18.16 9.51 -24.42
CA LEU A 64 -17.17 10.17 -23.56
C LEU A 64 -17.78 11.33 -22.77
N SER A 65 -18.65 12.12 -23.40
CA SER A 65 -19.38 13.21 -22.74
C SER A 65 -20.27 12.71 -21.60
N ARG A 66 -20.95 11.57 -21.78
CA ARG A 66 -21.75 10.94 -20.72
C ARG A 66 -20.87 10.47 -19.56
N ILE A 67 -19.74 9.84 -19.84
CA ILE A 67 -18.79 9.37 -18.81
C ILE A 67 -18.28 10.57 -17.99
N LYS A 68 -17.85 11.65 -18.66
CA LYS A 68 -17.40 12.89 -18.00
C LYS A 68 -18.48 13.49 -17.09
N ARG A 69 -19.74 13.51 -17.53
CA ARG A 69 -20.87 14.01 -16.73
C ARG A 69 -21.10 13.17 -15.47
N VAL A 70 -21.02 11.84 -15.58
CA VAL A 70 -21.17 10.95 -14.43
C VAL A 70 -20.00 11.08 -13.46
N ALA A 71 -18.77 11.16 -13.97
CA ALA A 71 -17.58 11.37 -13.17
C ALA A 71 -17.64 12.68 -12.38
N ARG A 72 -18.05 13.79 -13.03
CA ARG A 72 -18.24 15.08 -12.37
C ARG A 72 -19.27 15.03 -11.25
N ARG A 73 -20.39 14.33 -11.44
CA ARG A 73 -21.43 14.16 -10.41
C ARG A 73 -20.94 13.40 -9.17
N ARG A 74 -19.93 12.55 -9.34
CA ARG A 74 -19.29 11.77 -8.27
C ARG A 74 -17.99 12.41 -7.77
N TYR A 75 -17.69 13.65 -8.19
CA TYR A 75 -16.47 14.37 -7.85
C TYR A 75 -15.17 13.61 -8.20
N LEU A 76 -15.17 12.87 -9.31
CA LEU A 76 -14.04 12.06 -9.79
C LEU A 76 -13.57 12.47 -11.19
N ASN A 77 -12.30 12.21 -11.50
CA ASN A 77 -11.78 12.26 -12.87
C ASN A 77 -12.41 11.12 -13.70
N TYR A 78 -12.80 11.42 -14.95
CA TYR A 78 -13.35 10.44 -15.87
C TYR A 78 -12.42 9.24 -16.11
N GLN A 79 -11.09 9.44 -16.10
CA GLN A 79 -10.13 8.33 -16.20
C GLN A 79 -10.17 7.41 -14.97
N SER A 80 -10.27 7.98 -13.77
CA SER A 80 -10.43 7.19 -12.54
C SER A 80 -11.77 6.45 -12.52
N MET A 81 -12.85 7.10 -12.98
CA MET A 81 -14.16 6.48 -13.12
C MET A 81 -14.12 5.26 -14.06
N MET A 82 -13.47 5.40 -15.23
CA MET A 82 -13.32 4.29 -16.17
C MET A 82 -12.54 3.12 -15.56
N LYS A 83 -11.46 3.40 -14.83
CA LYS A 83 -10.68 2.36 -14.13
C LYS A 83 -11.51 1.64 -13.07
N GLN A 84 -12.31 2.37 -12.31
CA GLN A 84 -13.20 1.78 -11.30
C GLN A 84 -14.25 0.86 -11.93
N TRP A 85 -14.98 1.33 -12.94
CA TRP A 85 -15.98 0.50 -13.63
C TRP A 85 -15.39 -0.75 -14.29
N LEU A 86 -14.21 -0.64 -14.92
CA LEU A 86 -13.51 -1.79 -15.46
C LEU A 86 -13.16 -2.79 -14.36
N SER A 87 -12.68 -2.32 -13.20
CA SER A 87 -12.35 -3.18 -12.07
C SER A 87 -13.58 -3.89 -11.51
N GLU A 88 -14.68 -3.15 -11.31
CA GLU A 88 -15.96 -3.69 -10.82
C GLU A 88 -16.50 -4.76 -11.77
N ARG A 89 -16.42 -4.53 -13.10
CA ARG A 89 -16.87 -5.52 -14.09
C ARG A 89 -15.98 -6.75 -14.12
N MET A 90 -14.65 -6.61 -14.08
CA MET A 90 -13.75 -7.76 -14.02
C MET A 90 -14.00 -8.61 -12.78
N GLU A 91 -14.23 -7.99 -11.62
CA GLU A 91 -14.51 -8.72 -10.38
C GLU A 91 -15.84 -9.49 -10.44
N GLN A 92 -16.86 -8.93 -11.11
CA GLN A 92 -18.14 -9.62 -11.35
C GLN A 92 -17.93 -10.86 -12.24
N GLU A 93 -17.26 -10.70 -13.38
CA GLU A 93 -16.99 -11.83 -14.31
C GLU A 93 -16.14 -12.93 -13.64
N MET A 94 -15.18 -12.56 -12.78
CA MET A 94 -14.35 -13.53 -12.03
C MET A 94 -15.11 -14.28 -10.93
N LYS A 95 -16.25 -13.77 -10.46
CA LYS A 95 -17.09 -14.45 -9.46
C LYS A 95 -18.13 -15.36 -10.08
N GLU A 96 -18.49 -15.13 -11.35
CA GLU A 96 -19.50 -15.88 -12.09
C GLU A 96 -18.94 -17.06 -12.89
N GLY A 97 -17.61 -17.13 -13.06
CA GLY A 97 -16.88 -18.27 -13.66
C GLY A 97 -16.18 -19.14 -12.61
#